data_AF-A0A102LRH3-F1
#
_entry.id   AF-A0A102LRH3-F1
#
_cell.length_a   1.000
_cell.length_b   1.000
_cell.length_c   1.000
_cell.angle_alpha   90.00
_cell.angle_beta   90.00
_cell.angle_gamma   90.00
#
_symmetry.space_group_name_H-M   'P 1'
#
loop_
_entity.id
_entity.type
_entity.pdbx_description
1 polymer ?
#
loop_
_entity_poly.entity_id
_entity_poly.type
_entity_poly.pdbx_seq_one_letter_code
_entity_poly.pdbx_strand_id
1 'polypeptide(L)'
;MIAVSTLLVICIGNVCRSPMAEVLLRARLPGFDVQSSGICALGGHGADPHAVALMRDRGLDLSSHRARQLSSQLCMRAGLILTMDLEQRRWLEHHNPALCGRVFRLGEFCVTPGGIGSGLDVPDPYLGPRTAFEHSLALIERGVESWCERIAPNATRLPANPRDGSLRPPPSARISPD
;
A
#
# COMPACT_ATOMS: atom_id res chain seq x y z
N MET A 1 12.73 -15.19 -14.83
CA MET A 1 12.43 -14.03 -13.96
C MET A 1 11.27 -13.31 -14.61
N ILE A 2 10.08 -13.29 -13.99
CA ILE A 2 8.94 -12.55 -14.55
C ILE A 2 9.28 -11.08 -14.38
N ALA A 3 9.54 -10.37 -15.49
CA ALA A 3 9.77 -8.93 -15.47
C ALA A 3 8.43 -8.23 -15.20
N VAL A 4 7.99 -8.23 -13.95
CA VAL A 4 6.82 -7.46 -13.52
C VAL A 4 7.18 -6.00 -13.73
N SER A 5 6.71 -5.39 -14.81
CA SER A 5 7.00 -3.98 -15.11
C SER A 5 5.80 -3.08 -14.80
N THR A 6 4.64 -3.67 -14.50
CA THR A 6 3.38 -2.95 -14.30
C THR A 6 2.67 -3.47 -13.05
N LEU A 7 2.43 -2.58 -12.10
CA LEU A 7 1.72 -2.83 -10.85
C LEU A 7 0.39 -2.09 -10.85
N LEU A 8 -0.67 -2.78 -10.43
CA LEU A 8 -1.98 -2.17 -10.23
C LEU A 8 -2.40 -2.29 -8.77
N VAL A 9 -2.60 -1.15 -8.12
CA VAL A 9 -3.08 -1.09 -6.73
C VAL A 9 -4.58 -0.83 -6.70
N ILE A 10 -5.32 -1.65 -5.95
CA ILE A 10 -6.78 -1.65 -5.93
C ILE A 10 -7.27 -1.39 -4.50
N CYS A 11 -8.27 -0.52 -4.37
CA CYS A 11 -9.12 -0.45 -3.19
C CYS A 11 -10.59 -0.33 -3.63
N ILE A 12 -11.48 0.14 -2.74
CA ILE A 12 -12.89 0.34 -3.08
C ILE A 12 -13.07 1.62 -3.92
N GLY A 13 -12.93 2.79 -3.29
CA GLY A 13 -13.27 4.08 -3.91
C GLY A 13 -12.18 4.75 -4.76
N ASN A 14 -10.94 4.28 -4.70
CA ASN A 14 -9.76 4.89 -5.33
C ASN A 14 -9.52 6.37 -4.99
N VAL A 15 -9.83 6.77 -3.77
CA VAL A 15 -9.61 8.14 -3.27
C VAL A 15 -8.71 8.20 -2.02
N CYS A 16 -8.63 7.13 -1.23
CA CYS A 16 -7.84 7.10 0.01
C CYS A 16 -6.63 6.15 -0.09
N ARG A 17 -6.88 4.84 0.01
CA ARG A 17 -5.84 3.81 0.21
C ARG A 17 -4.95 3.56 -1.01
N SER A 18 -5.55 3.20 -2.16
CA SER A 18 -4.77 2.86 -3.35
C SER A 18 -3.98 4.02 -3.95
N PRO A 19 -4.45 5.29 -3.89
CA PRO A 19 -3.64 6.43 -4.33
C PRO A 19 -2.41 6.65 -3.44
N MET A 20 -2.53 6.54 -2.11
CA MET A 20 -1.37 6.63 -1.20
C MET A 20 -0.33 5.54 -1.50
N ALA A 21 -0.79 4.29 -1.65
CA ALA A 21 0.10 3.18 -1.97
C ALA A 21 0.76 3.33 -3.34
N GLU A 22 0.05 3.84 -4.36
CA GLU A 22 0.59 4.10 -5.69
C GLU A 22 1.79 5.05 -5.66
N VAL A 23 1.66 6.21 -5.01
CA VAL A 23 2.74 7.20 -4.99
C VAL A 23 3.94 6.73 -4.17
N LEU A 24 3.70 5.98 -3.08
CA LEU A 24 4.76 5.37 -2.29
C LEU A 24 5.54 4.31 -3.08
N LEU A 25 4.82 3.42 -3.79
CA LEU A 25 5.44 2.40 -4.64
C LEU A 25 6.21 3.04 -5.80
N ARG A 26 5.63 4.03 -6.47
CA ARG A 26 6.28 4.75 -7.58
C ARG A 26 7.58 5.42 -7.15
N ALA A 27 7.60 6.01 -5.95
CA ALA A 27 8.80 6.64 -5.41
C ALA A 27 9.92 5.61 -5.10
N ARG A 28 9.57 4.39 -4.70
CA ARG A 28 10.54 3.33 -4.37
C ARG A 28 10.98 2.48 -5.55
N LEU A 29 10.14 2.36 -6.57
CA LEU A 29 10.34 1.50 -7.73
C LEU A 29 10.49 2.35 -9.01
N PRO A 30 11.55 3.17 -9.14
CA PRO A 30 11.79 3.93 -10.35
C PRO A 30 11.99 2.95 -11.52
N GLY A 31 11.17 3.10 -12.57
CA GLY A 31 11.17 2.20 -13.73
C GLY A 31 9.98 1.25 -13.82
N PHE A 32 9.12 1.19 -12.80
CA PHE A 32 7.88 0.44 -12.85
C PHE A 32 6.69 1.34 -13.19
N ASP A 33 5.78 0.85 -14.03
CA ASP A 33 4.47 1.48 -14.28
C ASP A 33 3.52 1.11 -13.12
N VAL A 34 3.51 1.93 -12.08
CA VAL A 34 2.60 1.77 -10.94
C VAL A 34 1.36 2.61 -11.16
N GLN A 35 0.19 1.97 -11.09
CA GLN A 35 -1.10 2.63 -11.25
C GLN A 35 -2.08 2.19 -10.14
N SER A 36 -3.13 2.96 -9.92
CA SER A 36 -4.24 2.58 -9.05
C SER A 36 -5.61 2.61 -9.74
N SER A 37 -6.56 1.89 -9.15
CA SER A 37 -7.99 1.99 -9.47
C SER A 37 -8.85 1.52 -8.29
N GLY A 38 -10.18 1.54 -8.46
CA GLY A 38 -11.15 1.14 -7.45
C GLY A 38 -12.21 0.19 -8.01
N ILE A 39 -12.61 -0.80 -7.21
CA ILE A 39 -13.70 -1.73 -7.57
C ILE A 39 -15.05 -0.99 -7.67
N CYS A 40 -15.25 0.03 -6.83
CA CYS A 40 -16.39 0.93 -6.86
C CYS A 40 -15.87 2.37 -6.76
N ALA A 41 -15.12 2.79 -7.78
CA ALA A 41 -14.39 4.04 -7.75
C ALA A 41 -15.32 5.25 -7.79
N LEU A 42 -14.95 6.30 -7.07
CA LEU A 42 -15.61 7.60 -7.12
C LEU A 42 -15.11 8.37 -8.35
N GLY A 43 -15.43 7.89 -9.55
CA GLY A 43 -14.87 8.36 -10.82
C GLY A 43 -14.73 9.88 -10.92
N GLY A 44 -13.54 10.35 -11.31
CA GLY A 44 -13.24 11.77 -11.50
C GLY A 44 -12.99 12.57 -10.21
N HIS A 45 -13.22 12.00 -9.03
CA HIS A 45 -12.92 12.67 -7.76
C HIS A 45 -11.41 12.72 -7.52
N GLY A 46 -10.95 13.78 -6.85
CA GLY A 46 -9.58 13.86 -6.34
C GLY A 46 -9.31 12.86 -5.22
N ALA A 47 -8.04 12.69 -4.86
CA ALA A 47 -7.71 12.00 -3.62
C ALA A 47 -8.26 12.76 -2.40
N ASP A 48 -8.57 12.00 -1.34
CA ASP A 48 -9.08 12.56 -0.10
C ASP A 48 -8.11 13.61 0.49
N PRO A 49 -8.58 14.76 1.00
CA PRO A 49 -7.72 15.80 1.55
C PRO A 49 -6.76 15.33 2.65
N HIS A 50 -7.17 14.38 3.50
CA HIS A 50 -6.30 13.79 4.51
C HIS A 50 -5.20 12.95 3.87
N ALA A 51 -5.52 12.14 2.86
CA ALA A 51 -4.52 11.38 2.10
C ALA A 51 -3.51 12.31 1.40
N VAL A 52 -4.00 13.39 0.76
CA VAL A 52 -3.15 14.39 0.11
C VAL A 52 -2.22 15.07 1.12
N ALA A 53 -2.73 15.48 2.28
CA ALA A 53 -1.91 16.10 3.32
C ALA A 53 -0.84 15.14 3.86
N LEU A 54 -1.18 13.87 4.10
CA LEU A 54 -0.25 12.88 4.62
C LEU A 54 0.85 12.49 3.62
N MET A 55 0.55 12.49 2.31
CA MET A 55 1.56 12.31 1.27
C MET A 55 2.46 13.54 1.12
N ARG A 56 1.89 14.74 1.22
CA ARG A 56 2.67 15.99 1.23
C ARG A 56 3.64 16.04 2.40
N ASP A 57 3.24 15.59 3.59
CA ASP A 57 4.10 15.47 4.78
C ASP A 57 5.33 14.55 4.51
N ARG A 58 5.27 13.69 3.48
CA ARG A 58 6.36 12.79 3.03
C ARG A 58 7.08 13.29 1.77
N GLY A 59 6.79 14.51 1.33
CA GLY A 59 7.34 15.08 0.10
C GLY A 59 6.79 14.46 -1.19
N LEU A 60 5.66 13.76 -1.13
CA LEU A 60 5.00 13.14 -2.28
C LEU A 60 3.75 13.93 -2.66
N ASP A 61 3.55 14.13 -3.97
CA ASP A 61 2.35 14.80 -4.48
C ASP A 61 1.27 13.79 -4.86
N LEU A 62 0.07 14.00 -4.32
CA LEU A 62 -1.15 13.23 -4.62
C LEU A 62 -2.29 14.13 -5.13
N SER A 63 -2.05 15.44 -5.31
CA SER A 63 -3.10 16.42 -5.65
C SER A 63 -3.66 16.27 -7.08
N SER A 64 -2.84 15.74 -7.99
CA SER A 64 -3.22 15.46 -9.38
C SER A 64 -3.98 14.14 -9.54
N HIS A 65 -4.04 13.30 -8.50
CA HIS A 65 -4.73 12.01 -8.56
C HIS A 65 -6.20 12.18 -8.94
N ARG A 66 -6.70 11.28 -9.78
CA ARG A 66 -8.12 11.18 -10.11
C ARG A 66 -8.57 9.73 -10.01
N ALA A 67 -9.65 9.52 -9.25
CA ALA A 67 -10.23 8.21 -9.05
C ALA A 67 -10.68 7.61 -10.39
N ARG A 68 -10.30 6.36 -10.60
CA ARG A 68 -10.49 5.59 -11.83
C ARG A 68 -11.13 4.25 -11.50
N GLN A 69 -12.19 3.93 -12.24
CA GLN A 69 -12.88 2.64 -12.14
C GLN A 69 -11.97 1.52 -12.62
N LEU A 70 -11.95 0.41 -11.87
CA LEU A 70 -11.29 -0.81 -12.28
C LEU A 70 -11.88 -1.31 -13.60
N SER A 71 -11.03 -1.67 -14.55
CA SER A 71 -11.44 -2.24 -15.83
C SER A 71 -10.65 -3.50 -16.14
N SER A 72 -11.25 -4.41 -16.91
CA SER A 72 -10.59 -5.64 -17.36
C SER A 72 -9.28 -5.37 -18.11
N GLN A 73 -9.22 -4.27 -18.87
CA GLN A 73 -8.00 -3.87 -19.59
C GLN A 73 -6.85 -3.54 -18.64
N LEU A 74 -7.13 -2.83 -17.53
CA LEU A 74 -6.12 -2.55 -16.51
C LEU A 74 -5.64 -3.84 -15.84
N CYS A 75 -6.57 -4.74 -15.48
CA CYS A 75 -6.23 -6.02 -14.88
C CYS A 75 -5.36 -6.89 -15.80
N MET A 76 -5.67 -6.95 -17.10
CA MET A 76 -4.92 -7.77 -18.06
C MET A 76 -3.49 -7.26 -18.29
N ARG A 77 -3.29 -5.94 -18.26
CA ARG A 77 -1.97 -5.31 -18.41
C ARG A 77 -1.10 -5.42 -17.17
N ALA A 78 -1.70 -5.56 -15.99
CA ALA A 78 -0.96 -5.65 -14.73
C ALA A 78 -0.21 -6.98 -14.63
N GLY A 79 1.11 -6.89 -14.39
CA GLY A 79 1.93 -8.05 -14.05
C GLY A 79 1.72 -8.49 -12.60
N LEU A 80 1.37 -7.54 -11.73
CA LEU A 80 1.06 -7.75 -10.32
C LEU A 80 -0.09 -6.83 -9.89
N ILE A 81 -1.06 -7.39 -9.17
CA ILE A 81 -2.21 -6.67 -8.63
C ILE A 81 -2.15 -6.73 -7.11
N LEU A 82 -2.18 -5.56 -6.46
CA LEU A 82 -2.13 -5.40 -5.01
C LEU A 82 -3.45 -4.85 -4.49
N THR A 83 -4.09 -5.57 -3.59
CA THR A 83 -5.34 -5.20 -2.91
C THR A 83 -5.08 -4.75 -1.49
N MET A 84 -6.03 -4.04 -0.87
CA MET A 84 -5.87 -3.57 0.50
C MET A 84 -6.22 -4.62 1.55
N ASP A 85 -7.13 -5.53 1.22
CA ASP A 85 -7.67 -6.53 2.15
C ASP A 85 -8.00 -7.85 1.43
N LEU A 86 -8.24 -8.90 2.21
CA LEU A 86 -8.48 -10.24 1.65
C LEU A 86 -9.80 -10.33 0.87
N GLU A 87 -10.80 -9.54 1.27
CA GLU A 87 -12.11 -9.52 0.62
C GLU A 87 -12.02 -8.98 -0.80
N GLN A 88 -11.29 -7.88 -1.01
CA GLN A 88 -11.02 -7.34 -2.35
C GLN A 88 -10.30 -8.35 -3.24
N ARG A 89 -9.31 -9.07 -2.71
CA ARG A 89 -8.63 -10.13 -3.46
C ARG A 89 -9.63 -11.21 -3.89
N ARG A 90 -10.42 -11.74 -2.96
CA ARG A 90 -11.42 -12.77 -3.25
C ARG A 90 -12.44 -12.29 -4.26
N TRP A 91 -12.88 -11.04 -4.14
CA TRP A 91 -13.80 -10.43 -5.09
C TRP A 91 -13.22 -10.41 -6.50
N LEU A 92 -11.96 -9.98 -6.66
CA LEU A 92 -11.29 -9.93 -7.96
C LEU A 92 -11.11 -11.32 -8.58
N GLU A 93 -10.63 -12.28 -7.79
CA GLU A 93 -10.40 -13.66 -8.25
C GLU A 93 -11.73 -14.35 -8.62
N HIS A 94 -12.81 -14.05 -7.89
CA HIS A 94 -14.14 -14.57 -8.21
C HIS A 94 -14.70 -14.00 -9.51
N HIS A 95 -14.62 -12.68 -9.73
CA HIS A 95 -15.17 -12.02 -10.91
C HIS A 95 -14.27 -12.16 -12.15
N ASN A 96 -12.98 -12.44 -11.95
CA ASN A 96 -12.03 -12.64 -13.04
C ASN A 96 -11.00 -13.73 -12.67
N PRO A 97 -11.35 -15.02 -12.83
CA PRO A 97 -10.48 -16.14 -12.45
C PRO A 97 -9.11 -16.16 -13.15
N ALA A 98 -8.97 -15.49 -14.30
CA ALA A 98 -7.69 -15.35 -15.00
C ALA A 98 -6.66 -14.47 -14.24
N LEU A 99 -7.09 -13.78 -13.18
CA LEU A 99 -6.22 -13.00 -12.31
C LEU A 99 -5.62 -13.83 -11.17
N CYS A 100 -6.13 -15.04 -10.91
CA CYS A 100 -5.59 -15.94 -9.89
C CYS A 100 -4.08 -16.14 -10.06
N GLY A 101 -3.34 -16.06 -8.95
CA GLY A 101 -1.87 -16.13 -8.93
C GLY A 101 -1.15 -14.82 -9.26
N ARG A 102 -1.88 -13.75 -9.63
CA ARG A 102 -1.33 -12.39 -9.83
C ARG A 102 -1.93 -11.35 -8.88
N VAL A 103 -2.96 -11.71 -8.11
CA VAL A 103 -3.58 -10.83 -7.11
C VAL A 103 -3.09 -11.21 -5.71
N PHE A 104 -2.59 -10.23 -4.98
CA PHE A 104 -2.12 -10.39 -3.60
C PHE A 104 -2.61 -9.21 -2.75
N ARG A 105 -2.54 -9.34 -1.43
CA ARG A 105 -2.71 -8.17 -0.55
C ARG A 105 -1.43 -7.36 -0.48
N LEU A 106 -1.55 -6.06 -0.30
CA LEU A 106 -0.43 -5.18 -0.02
C LEU A 106 0.30 -5.62 1.25
N GLY A 107 -0.44 -6.05 2.26
CA GLY A 107 0.11 -6.59 3.50
C GLY A 107 0.37 -8.10 3.51
N GLU A 108 0.35 -8.80 2.37
CA GLU A 108 0.41 -10.28 2.29
C GLU A 108 1.58 -10.87 3.08
N PHE A 109 2.75 -10.22 3.01
CA PHE A 109 3.99 -10.71 3.61
C PHE A 109 4.40 -9.96 4.88
N CYS A 110 3.54 -9.09 5.40
CA CYS A 110 3.83 -8.39 6.63
C CYS A 110 3.63 -9.33 7.83
N VAL A 111 4.63 -9.38 8.71
CA VAL A 111 4.54 -10.13 9.97
C VAL A 111 3.88 -9.26 11.03
N THR A 112 2.88 -9.78 11.73
CA THR A 112 2.32 -9.16 12.94
C THR A 112 2.93 -9.83 14.18
N PRO A 113 3.32 -9.06 15.22
CA PRO A 113 3.76 -9.66 16.48
C PRO A 113 2.66 -10.55 17.06
N GLY A 114 2.96 -11.84 17.27
CA GLY A 114 2.01 -12.83 17.79
C GLY A 114 1.08 -13.47 16.76
N GLY A 115 1.19 -13.12 15.48
CA GLY A 115 0.41 -13.72 14.40
C GLY A 115 1.15 -14.85 13.68
N ILE A 116 0.51 -16.00 13.52
CA ILE A 116 0.98 -17.05 12.62
C ILE A 116 0.57 -16.67 11.18
N GLY A 117 1.48 -16.04 10.45
CA GLY A 117 1.56 -16.09 8.97
C GLY A 117 0.37 -15.62 8.13
N SER A 118 -0.53 -14.76 8.62
CA SER A 118 -1.76 -14.41 7.87
C SER A 118 -1.72 -13.11 7.06
N GLY A 119 -0.57 -12.42 6.98
CA GLY A 119 -0.49 -11.08 6.39
C GLY A 119 -1.31 -10.05 7.17
N LEU A 120 -1.41 -8.82 6.66
CA LEU A 120 -2.28 -7.78 7.24
C LEU A 120 -3.20 -7.16 6.20
N ASP A 121 -4.37 -6.75 6.66
CA ASP A 121 -5.34 -6.00 5.89
C ASP A 121 -5.24 -4.51 6.26
N VAL A 122 -5.42 -3.63 5.28
CA VAL A 122 -5.41 -2.19 5.45
C VAL A 122 -6.87 -1.71 5.59
N PRO A 123 -7.30 -1.30 6.80
CA PRO A 123 -8.66 -0.86 7.05
C PRO A 123 -9.00 0.37 6.22
N ASP A 124 -10.26 0.51 5.81
CA ASP A 124 -10.72 1.66 5.02
C ASP A 124 -10.87 2.91 5.89
N PRO A 125 -10.13 4.01 5.63
CA PRO A 125 -10.25 5.22 6.43
C PRO A 125 -11.33 6.18 5.90
N TYR A 126 -12.02 5.85 4.81
CA TYR A 126 -13.00 6.73 4.17
C TYR A 126 -14.08 7.22 5.14
N LEU A 127 -14.38 8.54 5.11
CA LEU A 127 -15.26 9.26 6.06
C LEU A 127 -14.81 9.22 7.54
N GLY A 128 -13.63 8.66 7.82
CA GLY A 128 -13.04 8.62 9.15
C GLY A 128 -12.24 9.88 9.49
N PRO A 129 -11.84 10.03 10.76
CA PRO A 129 -10.95 11.10 11.19
C PRO A 129 -9.53 10.91 10.63
N ARG A 130 -8.71 11.97 10.66
CA ARG A 130 -7.29 11.92 10.27
C ARG A 130 -6.51 10.75 10.90
N THR A 131 -6.81 10.39 12.15
CA THR A 131 -6.16 9.26 12.84
C THR A 131 -6.41 7.91 12.17
N ALA A 132 -7.58 7.72 11.54
CA ALA A 132 -7.88 6.53 10.76
C ALA A 132 -6.98 6.47 9.50
N PHE A 133 -6.79 7.61 8.83
CA PHE A 133 -5.87 7.70 7.69
C PHE A 133 -4.43 7.44 8.08
N GLU A 134 -3.97 7.98 9.22
CA GLU A 134 -2.62 7.74 9.74
C GLU A 134 -2.39 6.26 10.05
N HIS A 135 -3.38 5.59 10.65
CA HIS A 135 -3.32 4.15 10.89
C HIS A 135 -3.26 3.34 9.59
N SER A 136 -4.16 3.59 8.64
CA SER A 136 -4.13 2.91 7.33
C SER A 136 -2.83 3.18 6.58
N LEU A 137 -2.30 4.39 6.66
CA LEU A 137 -1.04 4.76 6.02
C LEU A 137 0.15 4.00 6.62
N ALA A 138 0.25 3.89 7.95
CA ALA A 138 1.31 3.12 8.59
C ALA A 138 1.31 1.65 8.13
N LEU A 139 0.14 1.06 7.92
CA LEU A 139 0.01 -0.29 7.38
C LEU A 139 0.36 -0.38 5.89
N ILE A 140 -0.02 0.64 5.10
CA ILE A 140 0.38 0.77 3.69
C ILE A 140 1.90 0.83 3.57
N GLU A 141 2.58 1.65 4.37
CA GLU A 141 4.04 1.80 4.32
C GLU A 141 4.76 0.47 4.58
N ARG A 142 4.30 -0.29 5.57
CA ARG A 142 4.83 -1.63 5.87
C ARG A 142 4.64 -2.60 4.70
N GLY A 143 3.45 -2.59 4.10
CA GLY A 143 3.16 -3.41 2.93
C GLY A 143 4.01 -3.03 1.72
N VAL A 144 4.12 -1.73 1.43
CA VAL A 144 4.97 -1.19 0.36
C VAL A 144 6.43 -1.60 0.57
N GLU A 145 6.94 -1.51 1.80
CA GLU A 145 8.29 -1.95 2.13
C GLU A 145 8.51 -3.43 1.84
N SER A 146 7.62 -4.28 2.34
CA SER A 146 7.72 -5.73 2.13
C SER A 146 7.68 -6.11 0.64
N TRP A 147 6.87 -5.42 -0.16
CA TRP A 147 6.82 -5.66 -1.61
C TRP A 147 8.05 -5.14 -2.34
N CYS A 148 8.56 -3.96 -1.98
CA CYS A 148 9.76 -3.41 -2.61
C CYS A 148 10.97 -4.35 -2.42
N GLU A 149 11.18 -4.89 -1.21
CA GLU A 149 12.25 -5.84 -0.93
C GLU A 149 12.17 -7.11 -1.79
N ARG A 150 10.95 -7.53 -2.15
CA ARG A 150 10.70 -8.75 -2.94
C ARG A 150 10.82 -8.53 -4.44
N ILE A 151 10.33 -7.39 -4.92
CA ILE A 151 10.28 -7.06 -6.35
C ILE A 151 11.65 -6.54 -6.81
N ALA A 152 12.30 -5.72 -5.99
CA ALA A 152 13.56 -5.08 -6.31
C ALA A 152 14.39 -4.94 -5.02
N PRO A 153 15.19 -5.95 -4.64
CA PRO A 153 15.96 -5.93 -3.38
C PRO A 153 16.95 -4.75 -3.27
N ASN A 154 17.28 -4.09 -4.38
CA ASN A 154 18.12 -2.90 -4.45
C ASN A 154 17.32 -1.58 -4.57
N ALA A 155 16.01 -1.60 -4.34
CA ALA A 155 15.14 -0.44 -4.44
C ALA A 155 15.52 0.68 -3.45
N THR A 156 15.27 1.93 -3.85
CA THR A 156 15.58 3.10 -3.02
C THR A 156 14.70 3.08 -1.76
N ARG A 157 15.31 3.28 -0.59
CA ARG A 157 14.55 3.49 0.66
C ARG A 157 13.96 4.89 0.62
N LEU A 158 12.70 5.04 1.04
CA LEU A 158 12.13 6.36 1.26
C LEU A 158 12.91 7.06 2.39
N PRO A 159 13.06 8.39 2.35
CA PRO A 159 13.59 9.12 3.48
C PRO A 159 12.77 8.81 4.73
N ALA A 160 13.45 8.57 5.85
CA ALA A 160 12.81 8.34 7.15
C ALA A 160 11.84 9.49 7.44
N ASN A 161 10.65 9.15 7.96
CA ASN A 161 9.68 10.16 8.32
C ASN A 161 10.27 10.99 9.47
N PRO A 162 10.36 12.33 9.38
CA PRO A 162 10.87 13.16 10.48
C PRO A 162 10.14 12.97 11.83
N ARG A 163 8.95 12.34 11.81
CA ARG A 163 8.16 12.00 13.01
C ARG A 163 8.40 10.58 13.53
N ASP A 164 9.23 9.75 12.89
CA ASP A 164 9.62 8.42 13.37
C ASP A 164 10.69 8.43 14.48
N GLY A 165 10.78 9.55 15.22
CA GLY A 165 11.71 9.74 16.32
C GLY A 165 11.86 8.48 17.17
N SER A 166 13.05 7.90 17.10
CA SER A 166 13.50 6.66 17.72
C SER A 166 12.69 6.18 18.92
N LEU A 167 11.98 5.06 18.79
CA LEU A 167 11.90 4.12 19.90
C LEU A 167 13.29 3.49 20.06
N ARG A 168 14.21 4.21 20.71
CA ARG A 168 15.35 3.55 21.34
C ARG A 168 14.78 2.59 22.38
N PRO A 169 15.14 1.29 22.38
CA PRO A 169 14.79 0.43 23.49
C PRO A 169 15.40 1.05 24.78
N PRO A 170 14.69 1.01 25.91
CA PRO A 170 15.25 1.46 27.18
C PRO A 170 16.55 0.68 27.43
N PRO A 171 17.62 1.33 27.93
CA PRO A 171 18.86 0.62 28.24
C PRO A 171 18.55 -0.49 29.24
N SER A 172 18.92 -1.72 28.87
CA SER A 172 18.80 -2.90 29.73
C SER A 172 19.50 -2.60 31.06
N ALA A 173 18.75 -2.62 32.16
CA ALA A 173 19.31 -2.51 33.49
C ALA A 173 20.36 -3.62 33.68
N ARG A 174 21.63 -3.24 33.85
CA ARG A 174 22.67 -4.17 34.29
C ARG A 174 22.34 -4.51 35.75
N ILE A 175 21.88 -5.73 35.98
CA ILE A 175 21.89 -6.32 37.30
C ILE A 175 23.34 -6.73 37.55
N SER A 176 24.03 -5.99 38.41
CA SER A 176 25.32 -6.41 38.96
C SER A 176 25.10 -7.64 39.86
N PRO A 177 25.91 -8.70 39.75
CA PRO A 177 25.92 -9.74 40.77
C PRO A 177 26.77 -9.27 41.96
N ASP A 178 26.21 -9.42 43.17
CA ASP A 178 26.96 -9.46 44.43
C ASP A 178 27.64 -10.83 44.60
#